data_AF-A0A957EVF6-F1
#
_entry.id   AF-A0A957EVF6-F1
#
_cell.length_a   1.000
_cell.length_b   1.000
_cell.length_c   1.000
_cell.angle_alpha   90.00
_cell.angle_beta   90.00
_cell.angle_gamma   90.00
#
_symmetry.space_group_name_H-M   'P 1'
#
loop_
_entity.id
_entity.type
_entity.pdbx_description
1 polymer ?
#
loop_
_entity_poly.entity_id
_entity_poly.type
_entity_poly.pdbx_seq_one_letter_code
_entity_poly.pdbx_strand_id
1 'polypeptide(L)'
;MEIKDHSPIPFIAMFKHPTRLYTTISGIFLLLQGSSTLAFRLVPALDHAFPALLATTMMVPPHSLLHILTGLLALAVLRWGGQRGADYFALGFGLFYIGLATFGTLTHQPTLFGLQPFDHPFHFLLGGLGVLAYGWAVKKR
;
A
#
# COMPACT_ATOMS: atom_id res chain seq x y z
N MET A 1 6.93 -39.97 6.55
CA MET A 1 5.88 -38.94 6.70
C MET A 1 6.52 -37.78 7.45
N GLU A 2 6.94 -36.76 6.72
CA GLU A 2 7.69 -35.63 7.27
C GLU A 2 6.70 -34.61 7.87
N ILE A 3 6.76 -34.42 9.18
CA ILE A 3 5.91 -33.45 9.88
C ILE A 3 6.49 -32.07 9.59
N LYS A 4 5.85 -31.31 8.70
CA LYS A 4 6.19 -29.90 8.48
C LYS A 4 5.76 -29.14 9.73
N ASP A 5 6.75 -28.63 10.46
CA ASP A 5 6.55 -27.74 11.58
C ASP A 5 5.74 -26.51 11.14
N HIS A 6 4.51 -26.39 11.65
CA HIS A 6 3.59 -25.29 11.38
C HIS A 6 3.73 -24.15 12.39
N SER A 7 4.83 -24.11 13.14
CA SER A 7 5.12 -23.00 14.06
C SER A 7 5.02 -21.66 13.33
N PRO A 8 4.30 -20.67 13.88
CA PRO A 8 4.18 -19.35 13.27
C PRO A 8 5.59 -18.77 13.08
N ILE A 9 5.86 -18.29 11.87
CA ILE A 9 7.15 -17.67 11.54
C ILE A 9 7.37 -16.51 12.52
N PRO A 10 8.43 -16.54 13.33
CA PRO A 10 8.66 -15.50 14.34
C PRO A 10 8.82 -14.15 13.63
N PHE A 11 8.23 -13.08 14.21
CA PHE A 11 8.25 -11.71 13.67
C PHE A 11 9.66 -11.24 13.23
N ILE A 12 10.70 -11.74 13.92
CA ILE A 12 12.11 -11.48 13.64
C ILE A 12 12.55 -12.02 12.26
N ALA A 13 12.03 -13.16 11.81
CA ALA A 13 12.36 -13.74 10.50
C ALA A 13 11.81 -12.89 9.34
N MET A 14 10.79 -12.08 9.59
CA MET A 14 10.18 -11.20 8.59
C MET A 14 11.13 -10.08 8.13
N PHE A 15 12.03 -9.61 9.00
CA PHE A 15 13.09 -8.64 8.67
C PHE A 15 14.17 -9.19 7.73
N LYS A 16 14.22 -10.51 7.51
CA LYS A 16 15.14 -11.10 6.52
C LYS A 16 14.71 -10.77 5.09
N HIS A 17 13.44 -10.44 4.86
CA HIS A 17 12.86 -10.13 3.55
C HIS A 17 12.13 -8.78 3.57
N PRO A 18 12.86 -7.65 3.66
CA PRO A 18 12.26 -6.33 3.87
C PRO A 18 11.25 -5.94 2.79
N THR A 19 11.46 -6.32 1.53
CA THR A 19 10.52 -6.06 0.43
C THR A 19 9.25 -6.90 0.52
N ARG A 20 9.31 -8.14 1.01
CA ARG A 20 8.11 -8.96 1.27
C ARG A 20 7.31 -8.41 2.44
N LEU A 21 7.99 -7.99 3.51
CA LEU A 21 7.36 -7.33 4.65
C LEU A 21 6.66 -6.05 4.20
N TYR A 22 7.38 -5.19 3.46
CA TYR A 22 6.83 -3.97 2.88
C TYR A 22 5.59 -4.25 2.03
N THR A 23 5.70 -5.17 1.05
CA THR A 23 4.60 -5.56 0.14
C THR A 23 3.39 -6.08 0.91
N THR A 24 3.62 -6.82 2.01
CA THR A 24 2.54 -7.33 2.86
C THR A 24 1.82 -6.22 3.59
N ILE A 25 2.57 -5.34 4.26
CA ILE A 25 2.00 -4.23 5.04
C ILE A 25 1.27 -3.26 4.12
N SER A 26 1.91 -2.82 3.03
CA SER A 26 1.30 -1.89 2.08
C SER A 26 0.08 -2.53 1.40
N GLY A 27 0.18 -3.79 0.97
CA GLY A 27 -0.93 -4.51 0.35
C GLY A 27 -2.17 -4.59 1.24
N ILE A 28 -1.99 -4.99 2.50
CA ILE A 28 -3.10 -5.07 3.48
C ILE A 28 -3.66 -3.67 3.76
N PHE A 29 -2.80 -2.70 4.03
CA PHE A 29 -3.21 -1.33 4.34
C PHE A 29 -4.06 -0.72 3.20
N LEU A 30 -3.60 -0.83 1.95
CA LEU A 30 -4.31 -0.28 0.80
C LEU A 30 -5.63 -1.00 0.55
N LEU A 31 -5.64 -2.33 0.65
CA LEU A 31 -6.87 -3.09 0.44
C LEU A 31 -7.93 -2.71 1.48
N LEU A 32 -7.53 -2.58 2.75
CA LEU A 32 -8.42 -2.14 3.82
C LEU A 32 -8.89 -0.70 3.58
N GLN A 33 -7.98 0.24 3.33
CA GLN A 33 -8.30 1.65 3.13
C GLN A 33 -9.22 1.86 1.91
N GLY A 34 -8.90 1.23 0.79
CA GLY A 34 -9.70 1.31 -0.44
C GLY A 34 -11.08 0.68 -0.29
N SER A 35 -11.15 -0.49 0.34
CA SER A 35 -12.43 -1.16 0.56
C SER A 35 -13.32 -0.42 1.56
N SER A 36 -12.75 0.08 2.66
CA SER A 36 -13.53 0.78 3.69
C SER A 36 -14.07 2.11 3.19
N THR A 37 -13.24 2.93 2.52
CA THR A 37 -13.67 4.21 1.96
C THR A 37 -14.71 4.04 0.86
N LEU A 38 -14.53 3.05 -0.03
CA LEU A 38 -15.53 2.76 -1.06
C LEU A 38 -16.85 2.27 -0.45
N ALA A 39 -16.80 1.37 0.54
CA ALA A 39 -17.99 0.89 1.23
C ALA A 39 -18.75 2.04 1.91
N PHE A 40 -18.04 2.96 2.58
CA PHE A 40 -18.66 4.10 3.26
C PHE A 40 -19.27 5.10 2.28
N ARG A 41 -18.67 5.26 1.09
CA ARG A 41 -19.24 6.07 0.00
C ARG A 41 -20.53 5.46 -0.58
N LEU A 42 -20.59 4.13 -0.66
CA LEU A 42 -21.71 3.41 -1.27
C LEU A 42 -22.86 3.11 -0.30
N VAL A 43 -22.58 3.09 1.01
CA VAL A 43 -23.55 2.76 2.05
C VAL A 43 -23.63 3.92 3.05
N PRO A 44 -24.54 4.90 2.86
CA PRO A 44 -24.62 6.10 3.70
C PRO A 44 -24.77 5.83 5.20
N ALA A 45 -25.40 4.72 5.57
CA ALA A 45 -25.52 4.32 6.98
C ALA A 45 -24.16 4.09 7.66
N LEU A 46 -23.14 3.63 6.92
CA LEU A 46 -21.78 3.46 7.47
C LEU A 46 -21.12 4.81 7.74
N ASP A 47 -21.27 5.77 6.81
CA ASP A 47 -20.71 7.12 6.98
C ASP A 47 -21.40 7.87 8.13
N HIS A 48 -22.72 7.75 8.26
CA HIS A 48 -23.44 8.34 9.39
C HIS A 48 -23.00 7.76 10.75
N ALA A 49 -22.68 6.47 10.81
CA ALA A 49 -22.21 5.83 12.03
C ALA A 49 -20.74 6.20 12.37
N PHE A 50 -19.92 6.46 11.35
CA PHE A 50 -18.47 6.68 11.48
C PHE A 50 -17.98 7.83 10.57
N PRO A 51 -18.47 9.06 10.76
CA PRO A 51 -18.27 10.16 9.81
C PRO A 51 -16.80 10.60 9.69
N ALA A 52 -15.98 10.30 10.70
CA ALA A 52 -14.57 10.64 10.71
C ALA A 52 -13.78 9.98 9.56
N LEU A 53 -14.20 8.81 9.07
CA LEU A 53 -13.44 8.07 8.07
C LEU A 53 -13.44 8.78 6.72
N LEU A 54 -14.61 9.16 6.19
CA LEU A 54 -14.69 9.93 4.94
C LEU A 54 -14.28 11.39 5.13
N ALA A 55 -14.55 12.00 6.29
CA ALA A 55 -14.12 13.36 6.58
C ALA A 55 -12.59 13.51 6.58
N THR A 56 -11.88 12.49 7.07
CA THR A 56 -10.41 12.50 7.11
C THR A 56 -9.81 12.13 5.76
N THR A 57 -10.29 11.04 5.15
CA THR A 57 -9.66 10.50 3.94
C THR A 57 -10.08 11.25 2.68
N MET A 58 -11.31 11.77 2.63
CA MET A 58 -11.94 12.41 1.47
C MET A 58 -11.78 11.61 0.16
N MET A 59 -11.52 10.30 0.25
CA MET A 59 -11.04 9.52 -0.89
C MET A 59 -12.18 9.28 -1.89
N VAL A 60 -11.94 9.65 -3.15
CA VAL A 60 -12.92 9.50 -4.23
C VAL A 60 -12.95 8.06 -4.76
N PRO A 61 -14.03 7.62 -5.44
CA PRO A 61 -14.14 6.24 -5.91
C PRO A 61 -12.96 5.77 -6.80
N PRO A 62 -12.44 6.56 -7.76
CA PRO A 62 -11.27 6.15 -8.54
C PRO A 62 -10.03 5.85 -7.70
N HIS A 63 -9.79 6.65 -6.66
CA HIS A 63 -8.65 6.45 -5.75
C HIS A 63 -8.86 5.21 -4.87
N SER A 64 -10.09 4.99 -4.41
CA SER A 64 -10.45 3.78 -3.67
C SER A 64 -10.22 2.51 -4.50
N LEU A 65 -10.58 2.54 -5.79
CA LEU A 65 -10.32 1.45 -6.73
C LEU A 65 -8.81 1.25 -6.96
N LEU A 66 -8.03 2.32 -7.10
CA LEU A 66 -6.57 2.23 -7.21
C LEU A 66 -5.97 1.49 -6.01
N HIS A 67 -6.41 1.82 -4.79
CA HIS A 67 -5.96 1.15 -3.57
C HIS A 67 -6.35 -0.33 -3.53
N ILE A 68 -7.59 -0.67 -3.88
CA ILE A 68 -8.06 -2.06 -3.94
C ILE A 68 -7.22 -2.86 -4.96
N LEU A 69 -7.08 -2.35 -6.19
CA LEU A 69 -6.34 -3.02 -7.24
C LEU A 69 -4.86 -3.20 -6.87
N THR A 70 -4.26 -2.21 -6.24
CA THR A 70 -2.86 -2.28 -5.79
C THR A 70 -2.69 -3.27 -4.63
N GLY A 71 -3.64 -3.31 -3.70
CA GLY A 71 -3.67 -4.31 -2.63
C GLY A 71 -3.80 -5.74 -3.17
N LEU A 72 -4.70 -5.95 -4.13
CA LEU A 72 -4.84 -7.24 -4.82
C LEU A 72 -3.57 -7.63 -5.60
N LEU A 73 -2.94 -6.67 -6.28
CA LEU A 73 -1.65 -6.88 -6.95
C LEU A 73 -0.56 -7.28 -5.94
N ALA A 74 -0.50 -6.65 -4.78
CA ALA A 74 0.45 -7.01 -3.73
C ALA A 74 0.25 -8.46 -3.26
N LEU A 75 -1.00 -8.88 -3.04
CA LEU A 75 -1.33 -10.27 -2.69
C LEU A 75 -0.94 -11.25 -3.82
N ALA A 76 -1.22 -10.90 -5.07
CA ALA A 76 -0.83 -11.68 -6.24
C ALA A 76 0.71 -11.84 -6.33
N VAL A 77 1.44 -10.75 -6.13
CA VAL A 77 2.92 -10.73 -6.09
C VAL A 77 3.44 -11.62 -4.95
N LEU A 78 2.86 -11.53 -3.76
CA LEU A 78 3.29 -12.34 -2.61
C LEU A 78 3.05 -13.83 -2.83
N ARG A 79 1.94 -14.17 -3.51
CA ARG A 79 1.50 -15.55 -3.77
C ARG A 79 2.24 -16.20 -4.94
N TRP A 80 2.54 -15.45 -5.99
CA TRP A 80 3.04 -16.00 -7.27
C TRP A 80 4.37 -15.39 -7.74
N GLY A 81 4.73 -14.18 -7.32
CA GLY A 81 5.91 -13.47 -7.80
C GLY A 81 7.23 -13.85 -7.13
N GLY A 82 7.19 -14.66 -6.06
CA GLY A 82 8.38 -15.01 -5.29
C GLY A 82 9.07 -13.80 -4.66
N GLN A 83 10.38 -13.90 -4.41
CA GLN A 83 11.15 -12.78 -3.85
C GLN A 83 11.32 -11.63 -4.85
N ARG A 84 11.64 -11.94 -6.12
CA ARG A 84 11.84 -10.92 -7.17
C ARG A 84 10.59 -10.08 -7.40
N GLY A 85 9.40 -10.70 -7.38
CA GLY A 85 8.14 -9.98 -7.49
C GLY A 85 7.98 -8.96 -6.37
N ALA A 86 8.26 -9.33 -5.12
CA ALA A 86 8.18 -8.41 -3.99
C ALA A 86 9.19 -7.26 -4.10
N ASP A 87 10.38 -7.51 -4.67
CA ASP A 87 11.37 -6.45 -4.91
C ASP A 87 10.89 -5.46 -5.96
N TYR A 88 10.38 -5.95 -7.10
CA TYR A 88 9.84 -5.09 -8.16
C TYR A 88 8.58 -4.35 -7.71
N PHE A 89 7.72 -4.98 -6.91
CA PHE A 89 6.60 -4.29 -6.29
C PHE A 89 7.09 -3.17 -5.39
N ALA A 90 7.98 -3.45 -4.43
CA ALA A 90 8.48 -2.44 -3.49
C ALA A 90 9.10 -1.24 -4.20
N LEU A 91 9.92 -1.47 -5.23
CA LEU A 91 10.51 -0.40 -6.03
C LEU A 91 9.48 0.34 -6.87
N GLY A 92 8.67 -0.37 -7.65
CA GLY A 92 7.72 0.22 -8.59
C GLY A 92 6.63 1.01 -7.87
N PHE A 93 6.02 0.42 -6.85
CA PHE A 93 5.05 1.09 -5.99
C PHE A 93 5.71 2.26 -5.23
N GLY A 94 6.93 2.06 -4.73
CA GLY A 94 7.70 3.11 -4.05
C GLY A 94 7.90 4.37 -4.90
N LEU A 95 8.40 4.18 -6.13
CA LEU A 95 8.61 5.25 -7.10
C LEU A 95 7.28 5.88 -7.56
N PHE A 96 6.24 5.07 -7.78
CA PHE A 96 4.92 5.58 -8.14
C PHE A 96 4.37 6.52 -7.07
N TYR A 97 4.45 6.14 -5.79
CA TYR A 97 3.96 6.97 -4.67
C TYR A 97 4.76 8.27 -4.51
N ILE A 98 6.09 8.21 -4.64
CA ILE A 98 6.95 9.41 -4.64
C ILE A 98 6.60 10.32 -5.82
N GLY A 99 6.43 9.76 -7.02
CA GLY A 99 6.05 10.51 -8.22
C GLY A 99 4.70 11.20 -8.04
N LEU A 100 3.72 10.49 -7.49
CA LEU A 100 2.39 11.01 -7.22
C LEU A 100 2.41 12.15 -6.20
N ALA A 101 3.16 12.00 -5.11
CA ALA A 101 3.33 13.03 -4.09
C ALA A 101 4.04 14.28 -4.64
N THR A 102 5.11 14.06 -5.42
CA THR A 102 5.86 15.13 -6.09
C THR A 102 4.96 15.90 -7.05
N PHE A 103 4.23 15.18 -7.89
CA PHE A 103 3.30 15.79 -8.85
C PHE A 103 2.22 16.62 -8.16
N GLY A 104 1.56 16.07 -7.13
CA GLY A 104 0.52 16.78 -6.38
C GLY A 104 1.05 18.01 -5.66
N THR A 105 2.27 17.92 -5.10
CA THR A 105 2.93 19.04 -4.42
C THR A 105 3.32 20.17 -5.38
N LEU A 106 3.81 19.84 -6.58
CA LEU A 106 4.29 20.84 -7.54
C LEU A 106 3.17 21.49 -8.35
N THR A 107 2.14 20.73 -8.72
CA THR A 107 1.12 21.22 -9.65
C THR A 107 -0.08 21.84 -8.97
N HIS A 108 -0.37 21.44 -7.71
CA HIS A 108 -1.61 21.78 -7.00
C HIS A 108 -2.89 21.45 -7.79
N GLN A 109 -2.79 20.67 -8.88
CA GLN A 109 -3.91 20.29 -9.71
C GLN A 109 -4.59 19.06 -9.10
N PRO A 110 -5.93 19.02 -9.07
CA PRO A 110 -6.65 17.80 -8.70
C PRO A 110 -6.30 16.72 -9.73
N THR A 111 -5.61 15.67 -9.30
CA THR A 111 -5.40 14.50 -10.14
C THR A 111 -6.72 13.76 -10.36
N LEU A 112 -6.76 12.82 -11.31
CA LEU A 112 -7.87 11.88 -11.47
C LEU A 112 -8.22 11.15 -10.15
N PHE A 113 -7.24 11.02 -9.25
CA PHE A 113 -7.36 10.37 -7.95
C PHE A 113 -7.82 11.31 -6.83
N GLY A 114 -8.08 12.60 -7.12
CA GLY A 114 -8.61 13.55 -6.15
C GLY A 114 -7.70 13.72 -4.92
N LEU A 115 -6.37 13.66 -5.12
CA LEU A 115 -5.39 13.79 -4.04
C LEU A 115 -5.59 15.08 -3.27
N GLN A 116 -5.54 14.95 -1.96
CA GLN A 116 -5.64 16.04 -1.00
C GLN A 116 -4.25 16.43 -0.51
N PRO A 117 -4.03 17.67 -0.04
CA PRO A 117 -2.73 18.08 0.49
C PRO A 117 -2.22 17.16 1.63
N PHE A 118 -3.13 16.62 2.45
CA PHE A 118 -2.78 15.69 3.53
C PHE A 118 -2.27 14.34 3.01
N ASP A 119 -2.58 13.96 1.76
CA ASP A 119 -2.14 12.70 1.18
C ASP A 119 -0.64 12.71 0.88
N HIS A 120 -0.06 13.86 0.53
CA HIS A 120 1.33 13.93 0.03
C HIS A 120 2.36 13.41 1.03
N PRO A 121 2.34 13.79 2.33
CA PRO A 121 3.25 13.22 3.33
C PRO A 121 3.14 11.70 3.47
N PHE A 122 1.92 11.16 3.41
CA PHE A 122 1.70 9.71 3.44
C PHE A 122 2.29 9.02 2.21
N HIS A 123 2.14 9.62 1.03
CA HIS A 123 2.70 9.08 -0.20
C HIS A 123 4.23 9.12 -0.21
N PHE A 124 4.84 10.21 0.28
CA PHE A 124 6.29 10.26 0.45
C PHE A 124 6.80 9.22 1.45
N LEU A 125 6.11 9.05 2.58
CA LEU A 125 6.48 8.07 3.59
C LEU A 125 6.42 6.64 3.05
N LEU A 126 5.25 6.22 2.52
CA LEU A 126 5.09 4.88 1.98
C LEU A 126 6.00 4.65 0.78
N GLY A 127 6.12 5.64 -0.10
CA GLY A 127 6.98 5.58 -1.27
C GLY A 127 8.45 5.41 -0.91
N GLY A 128 8.94 6.24 0.01
CA GLY A 128 10.30 6.19 0.53
C GLY A 128 10.62 4.86 1.22
N LEU A 129 9.71 4.34 2.04
CA LEU A 129 9.87 3.02 2.68
C LEU A 129 9.99 1.90 1.64
N GLY A 130 9.30 1.98 0.50
CA GLY A 130 9.39 1.00 -0.59
C GLY A 130 10.76 1.01 -1.25
N VAL A 131 11.26 2.19 -1.60
CA VAL A 131 12.61 2.37 -2.18
C VAL A 131 13.70 1.91 -1.20
N LEU A 132 13.58 2.26 0.08
CA LEU A 132 14.51 1.83 1.13
C LEU A 132 14.50 0.31 1.32
N ALA A 133 13.32 -0.32 1.34
CA ALA A 133 13.19 -1.77 1.44
C ALA A 133 13.88 -2.47 0.27
N TYR A 134 13.70 -1.96 -0.95
CA TYR A 134 14.38 -2.45 -2.15
C TYR A 134 15.90 -2.27 -2.05
N GLY A 135 16.38 -1.06 -1.72
CA GLY A 135 17.81 -0.78 -1.59
C GLY A 135 18.50 -1.67 -0.54
N TRP A 136 17.83 -1.92 0.58
CA TRP A 136 18.29 -2.86 1.60
C TRP A 136 18.38 -4.28 1.06
N ALA A 137 17.33 -4.75 0.36
CA ALA A 137 17.28 -6.10 -0.20
C ALA A 137 18.41 -6.34 -1.23
N VAL A 138 18.74 -5.35 -2.04
CA VAL A 138 19.85 -5.43 -3.02
C VAL A 138 21.21 -5.45 -2.31
N LYS A 139 21.43 -4.63 -1.27
CA LYS A 139 22.70 -4.58 -0.54
C LYS A 139 23.09 -5.90 0.14
N LYS A 140 22.11 -6.75 0.46
CA LYS A 140 22.32 -8.05 1.13
C LYS A 140 22.60 -9.22 0.18
N ARG A 141 22.58 -9.00 -1.12
CA ARG A 141 22.92 -10.01 -2.14
C ARG A 141 24.40 -9.95 -2.48
#